data_AF-A0A836BY41-F1
#
_entry.id   AF-A0A836BY41-F1
#
_cell.length_a   1.000
_cell.length_b   1.000
_cell.length_c   1.000
_cell.angle_alpha   90.00
_cell.angle_beta   90.00
_cell.angle_gamma   90.00
#
_symmetry.space_group_name_H-M   'P 1'
#
loop_
_entity.id
_entity.type
_entity.pdbx_description
1 polymer ?
#
loop_
_entity_poly.entity_id
_entity_poly.type
_entity_poly.pdbx_seq_one_letter_code
_entity_poly.pdbx_strand_id
1 'polypeptide(L)'
;MAAASDVPRLVLQAIVATQSPQALPQQRKEAVAFIEQFKRAEAPTVLSVCASLLTTPAAQLAAGAAGGAQPGDVMGVRLAAYQLFTDVVRNRWRELAADQRLAATQLALQQFTEAVSPAAAAADAASGAGASPGGGASPLRGKAAELLAVVVRQQGAAAYGELVPQLMAGAAAGPLQAELTCRVLHYISEDLTQFEVSGPGEWGGGWMCAQS
;
A
#
# COMPACT_ATOMS: atom_id res chain seq x y z
N MET A 1 17.67 15.45 20.58
CA MET A 1 16.51 14.56 20.38
C MET A 1 15.57 15.26 19.42
N ALA A 2 15.67 14.98 18.11
CA ALA A 2 14.68 15.46 17.15
C ALA A 2 13.35 14.76 17.48
N ALA A 3 12.28 15.53 17.57
CA ALA A 3 10.97 15.02 17.97
C ALA A 3 10.51 13.95 16.97
N ALA A 4 9.76 12.95 17.44
CA ALA A 4 9.21 11.88 16.59
C ALA A 4 8.40 12.39 15.37
N SER A 5 8.03 13.67 15.36
CA SER A 5 7.39 14.38 14.25
C SER A 5 8.29 14.65 13.02
N ASP A 6 9.61 14.54 13.13
CA ASP A 6 10.53 14.85 12.02
C ASP A 6 10.78 13.68 11.07
N VAL A 7 10.64 12.43 11.54
CA VAL A 7 10.97 11.23 10.75
C VAL A 7 10.14 11.13 9.47
N PRO A 8 8.81 11.32 9.47
CA PRO A 8 8.02 11.31 8.23
C PRO A 8 8.48 12.36 7.23
N ARG A 9 8.87 13.54 7.72
CA ARG A 9 9.36 14.63 6.87
C ARG A 9 10.72 14.29 6.24
N LEU A 10 11.63 13.67 7.00
CA LEU A 10 12.92 13.22 6.48
C LEU A 10 12.76 12.11 5.43
N VAL A 11 11.88 11.14 5.69
CA VAL A 11 11.56 10.07 4.71
C VAL A 11 10.94 10.64 3.45
N LEU A 12 10.00 11.59 3.58
CA LEU A 12 9.44 12.31 2.43
C LEU A 12 10.53 12.98 1.61
N GLN A 13 11.43 13.74 2.25
CA GLN A 13 12.53 14.43 1.55
C GLN A 13 13.48 13.47 0.85
N ALA A 14 13.82 12.35 1.50
CA ALA A 14 14.66 11.32 0.90
C ALA A 14 13.98 10.72 -0.34
N ILE A 15 12.68 10.39 -0.27
CA ILE A 15 11.95 9.85 -1.42
C ILE A 15 11.94 10.85 -2.58
N VAL A 16 11.60 12.11 -2.32
CA VAL A 16 11.63 13.17 -3.35
C VAL A 16 13.03 13.34 -3.95
N ALA A 17 14.08 13.33 -3.13
CA ALA A 17 15.46 13.45 -3.60
C ALA A 17 15.86 12.29 -4.53
N THR A 18 15.42 11.05 -4.26
CA THR A 18 15.70 9.91 -5.14
C THR A 18 15.01 9.99 -6.50
N GLN A 19 13.84 10.62 -6.56
CA GLN A 19 13.00 10.72 -7.76
C GLN A 19 13.30 12.00 -8.57
N SER A 20 13.87 13.03 -7.93
CA SER A 20 14.12 14.31 -8.57
C SER A 20 15.25 14.23 -9.62
N PRO A 21 14.99 14.58 -10.89
CA PRO A 21 16.02 14.63 -11.93
C PRO A 21 17.02 15.78 -11.71
N GLN A 22 16.69 16.75 -10.88
CA GLN A 22 17.53 17.91 -10.56
C GLN A 22 18.46 17.67 -9.36
N ALA A 23 18.24 16.60 -8.58
CA ALA A 23 19.08 16.28 -7.44
C ALA A 23 20.48 15.84 -7.88
N LEU A 24 21.51 16.31 -7.16
CA LEU A 24 22.91 15.94 -7.39
C LEU A 24 23.11 14.43 -7.19
N PRO A 25 23.98 13.75 -7.97
CA PRO A 25 24.18 12.30 -7.85
C PRO A 25 24.53 11.84 -6.42
N GLN A 26 25.33 12.63 -5.70
CA GLN A 26 25.69 12.37 -4.32
C GLN A 26 24.46 12.42 -3.38
N GLN A 27 23.58 13.41 -3.55
CA GLN A 27 22.37 13.54 -2.75
C GLN A 27 21.41 12.36 -2.98
N ARG A 28 21.27 11.88 -4.22
CA ARG A 28 20.45 10.69 -4.50
C ARG A 28 21.03 9.45 -3.82
N LYS A 29 22.35 9.29 -3.86
CA LYS A 29 23.04 8.16 -3.22
C LYS A 29 22.81 8.15 -1.71
N GLU A 30 22.94 9.31 -1.06
CA GLU A 30 22.67 9.48 0.37
C GLU A 30 21.20 9.21 0.71
N ALA A 31 20.27 9.71 -0.11
CA ALA A 31 18.84 9.46 0.07
C ALA A 31 18.48 7.98 -0.08
N VAL A 32 19.05 7.26 -1.07
CA VAL A 32 18.87 5.81 -1.21
C VAL A 32 19.43 5.08 0.01
N ALA A 33 20.65 5.42 0.45
CA ALA A 33 21.26 4.80 1.62
C ALA A 33 20.40 5.00 2.88
N PHE A 34 19.83 6.20 3.06
CA PHE A 34 18.91 6.49 4.15
C PHE A 34 17.62 5.66 4.06
N ILE A 35 17.00 5.54 2.87
CA ILE A 35 15.80 4.71 2.69
C ILE A 35 16.09 3.24 2.99
N GLU A 36 17.23 2.72 2.55
CA GLU A 36 17.64 1.34 2.85
C GLU A 36 17.90 1.12 4.34
N GLN A 37 18.45 2.12 5.04
CA GLN A 37 18.59 2.08 6.50
C GLN A 37 17.21 2.12 7.17
N PHE A 38 16.31 2.96 6.69
CA PHE A 38 14.96 3.10 7.22
C PHE A 38 14.14 1.82 7.06
N LYS A 39 14.26 1.10 5.94
CA LYS A 39 13.65 -0.23 5.74
C LYS A 39 14.01 -1.24 6.85
N ARG A 40 15.22 -1.11 7.40
CA ARG A 40 15.74 -1.99 8.46
C ARG A 40 15.42 -1.50 9.88
N ALA A 41 14.77 -0.35 10.02
CA ALA A 41 14.32 0.15 11.32
C ALA A 41 13.23 -0.76 11.93
N GLU A 42 12.78 -0.43 13.14
CA GLU A 42 11.69 -1.17 13.79
C GLU A 42 10.42 -1.15 12.93
N ALA A 43 9.80 -2.32 12.73
CA ALA A 43 8.60 -2.47 11.90
C ALA A 43 7.47 -1.50 12.27
N PRO A 44 7.16 -1.27 13.57
CA PRO A 44 6.13 -0.31 13.97
C PRO A 44 6.45 1.13 13.53
N THR A 45 7.72 1.53 13.59
CA THR A 45 8.16 2.86 13.17
C THR A 45 7.98 3.03 11.66
N VAL A 46 8.38 2.02 10.88
CA VAL A 46 8.21 2.05 9.42
C VAL A 46 6.73 2.14 9.06
N LEU A 47 5.87 1.32 9.66
CA LEU A 47 4.43 1.36 9.42
C LEU A 47 3.81 2.71 9.80
N SER A 48 4.16 3.25 10.97
CA SER A 48 3.60 4.53 11.43
C SER A 48 3.97 5.67 10.47
N VAL A 49 5.21 5.71 10.01
CA VAL A 49 5.66 6.73 9.06
C VAL A 49 4.98 6.55 7.70
N CYS A 50 4.95 5.32 7.16
CA CYS A 50 4.27 5.06 5.89
C CYS A 50 2.77 5.36 5.96
N ALA A 51 2.10 4.99 7.06
CA ALA A 51 0.70 5.34 7.31
C ALA A 51 0.50 6.86 7.27
N SER A 52 1.36 7.62 7.97
CA SER A 52 1.28 9.08 7.95
C SER A 52 1.44 9.65 6.54
N LEU A 53 2.35 9.12 5.72
CA LEU A 53 2.54 9.57 4.33
C LEU A 53 1.34 9.24 3.43
N LEU A 54 0.65 8.13 3.69
CA LEU A 54 -0.55 7.73 2.96
C LEU A 54 -1.77 8.56 3.36
N THR A 55 -1.92 8.91 4.63
CA THR A 55 -3.09 9.67 5.11
C THR A 55 -2.91 11.19 4.98
N THR A 56 -1.68 11.69 4.88
CA THR A 56 -1.41 13.14 4.79
C THR A 56 -1.98 13.70 3.48
N PRO A 57 -2.77 14.78 3.50
CA PRO A 57 -3.31 15.41 2.29
C PRO A 57 -2.21 15.77 1.28
N ALA A 58 -2.50 15.61 -0.02
CA ALA A 58 -1.56 15.88 -1.09
C ALA A 58 -0.95 17.30 -1.03
N ALA A 59 -1.75 18.31 -0.65
CA ALA A 59 -1.30 19.68 -0.49
C ALA A 59 -0.23 19.83 0.62
N GLN A 60 -0.38 19.08 1.71
CA GLN A 60 0.59 19.10 2.83
C GLN A 60 1.86 18.32 2.48
N LEU A 61 1.75 17.21 1.76
CA LEU A 61 2.90 16.48 1.24
C LEU A 61 3.73 17.36 0.28
N ALA A 62 3.05 18.10 -0.60
CA ALA A 62 3.72 19.00 -1.54
C ALA A 62 4.46 20.15 -0.83
N ALA A 63 3.87 20.71 0.24
CA ALA A 63 4.49 21.75 1.05
C ALA A 63 5.68 21.23 1.90
N GLY A 64 5.67 19.94 2.25
CA GLY A 64 6.75 19.30 3.02
C GLY A 64 8.01 18.99 2.22
N ALA A 65 7.89 18.89 0.90
CA ALA A 65 9.01 18.65 -0.02
C ALA A 65 9.84 19.92 -0.19
N ALA A 66 11.13 19.86 0.15
CA ALA A 66 12.04 20.98 -0.02
C ALA A 66 12.17 21.33 -1.52
N GLY A 67 11.86 22.57 -1.90
CA GLY A 67 12.06 23.09 -3.27
C GLY A 67 10.83 23.16 -4.16
N GLY A 68 9.63 22.86 -3.64
CA GLY A 68 8.38 22.90 -4.41
C GLY A 68 8.15 21.60 -5.17
N ALA A 69 7.42 20.67 -4.55
CA ALA A 69 7.07 19.40 -5.18
C ALA A 69 6.25 19.61 -6.46
N GLN A 70 6.67 18.93 -7.52
CA GLN A 70 5.82 18.68 -8.67
C GLN A 70 4.68 17.73 -8.25
N PRO A 71 3.52 17.76 -8.93
CA PRO A 71 2.42 16.81 -8.66
C PRO A 71 2.86 15.34 -8.80
N GLY A 72 3.86 15.05 -9.65
CA GLY A 72 4.47 13.73 -9.78
C GLY A 72 5.23 13.25 -8.52
N ASP A 73 5.78 14.18 -7.74
CA ASP A 73 6.54 13.84 -6.52
C ASP A 73 5.60 13.31 -5.43
N VAL A 74 4.40 13.87 -5.30
CA VAL A 74 3.40 13.40 -4.32
C VAL A 74 2.95 11.98 -4.66
N MET A 75 2.75 11.69 -5.94
CA MET A 75 2.41 10.35 -6.43
C MET A 75 3.55 9.35 -6.12
N GLY A 76 4.78 9.72 -6.44
CA GLY A 76 5.95 8.89 -6.19
C GLY A 76 6.23 8.66 -4.70
N VAL A 77 5.95 9.64 -3.83
CA VAL A 77 6.00 9.48 -2.37
C VAL A 77 4.97 8.47 -1.89
N ARG A 78 3.72 8.57 -2.37
CA ARG A 78 2.66 7.61 -1.99
C ARG A 78 2.97 6.20 -2.47
N LEU A 79 3.46 6.04 -3.70
CA LEU A 79 3.86 4.73 -4.23
C LEU A 79 4.99 4.11 -3.41
N ALA A 80 6.01 4.89 -3.04
CA ALA A 80 7.09 4.41 -2.18
C ALA A 80 6.58 4.05 -0.78
N ALA A 81 5.69 4.85 -0.21
CA ALA A 81 5.06 4.56 1.08
C ALA A 81 4.24 3.26 1.04
N TYR A 82 3.46 3.03 -0.02
CA TYR A 82 2.76 1.77 -0.24
C TYR A 82 3.72 0.59 -0.32
N GLN A 83 4.80 0.69 -1.10
CA GLN A 83 5.78 -0.38 -1.24
C GLN A 83 6.43 -0.75 0.10
N LEU A 84 6.87 0.26 0.87
CA LEU A 84 7.46 0.05 2.19
C LEU A 84 6.47 -0.56 3.18
N PHE A 85 5.23 -0.06 3.18
CA PHE A 85 4.17 -0.58 4.05
C PHE A 85 3.85 -2.04 3.72
N THR A 86 3.65 -2.34 2.44
CA THR A 86 3.38 -3.71 1.96
C THR A 86 4.54 -4.65 2.27
N ASP A 87 5.79 -4.21 2.12
CA ASP A 87 6.98 -5.00 2.46
C ASP A 87 7.00 -5.38 3.95
N VAL A 88 6.72 -4.42 4.85
CA VAL A 88 6.66 -4.69 6.29
C VAL A 88 5.52 -5.64 6.64
N VAL A 89 4.32 -5.43 6.09
CA VAL A 89 3.19 -6.34 6.32
C VAL A 89 3.50 -7.74 5.76
N ARG A 90 4.13 -7.84 4.59
CA ARG A 90 4.45 -9.13 3.95
C ARG A 90 5.51 -9.90 4.72
N ASN A 91 6.59 -9.23 5.14
CA ASN A 91 7.80 -9.90 5.62
C ASN A 91 7.95 -9.87 7.15
N ARG A 92 7.33 -8.89 7.83
CA ARG A 92 7.57 -8.58 9.25
C ARG A 92 6.29 -8.51 10.08
N TRP A 93 5.20 -9.12 9.61
CA TRP A 93 3.90 -9.15 10.30
C TRP A 93 3.99 -9.64 11.76
N ARG A 94 4.85 -10.62 12.02
CA ARG A 94 5.02 -11.24 13.35
C ARG A 94 5.68 -10.32 14.37
N GLU A 95 6.46 -9.34 13.93
CA GLU A 95 7.09 -8.34 14.80
C GLU A 95 6.09 -7.32 15.32
N LEU A 96 4.91 -7.21 14.69
CA LEU A 96 3.87 -6.27 15.06
C LEU A 96 3.02 -6.79 16.22
N ALA A 97 2.65 -5.89 17.12
CA ALA A 97 1.66 -6.17 18.15
C ALA A 97 0.24 -6.27 17.58
N ALA A 98 -0.70 -6.86 18.34
CA ALA A 98 -2.05 -7.12 17.85
C ALA A 98 -2.82 -5.82 17.49
N ASP A 99 -2.63 -4.76 18.27
CA ASP A 99 -3.16 -3.42 18.01
C ASP A 99 -2.59 -2.83 16.71
N GLN A 100 -1.30 -3.00 16.46
CA GLN A 100 -0.63 -2.52 15.25
C GLN A 100 -1.09 -3.27 14.00
N ARG A 101 -1.30 -4.59 14.11
CA ARG A 101 -1.88 -5.43 13.03
C ARG A 101 -3.30 -5.01 12.69
N LEU A 102 -4.10 -4.69 13.72
CA LEU A 102 -5.46 -4.19 13.54
C LEU A 102 -5.46 -2.80 12.87
N ALA A 103 -4.59 -1.88 13.31
CA ALA A 103 -4.45 -0.57 12.68
C ALA A 103 -4.01 -0.68 11.21
N ALA A 104 -3.04 -1.56 10.90
CA ALA A 104 -2.60 -1.79 9.53
C ALA A 104 -3.73 -2.35 8.64
N THR A 105 -4.57 -3.22 9.20
CA THR A 105 -5.74 -3.77 8.53
C THR A 105 -6.77 -2.70 8.21
N GLN A 106 -7.10 -1.87 9.20
CA GLN A 106 -8.05 -0.77 9.02
C GLN A 106 -7.56 0.22 7.97
N LEU A 107 -6.26 0.55 7.98
CA LEU A 107 -5.67 1.42 6.98
C LEU A 107 -5.76 0.82 5.58
N ALA A 108 -5.45 -0.47 5.41
CA ALA A 108 -5.54 -1.15 4.12
C ALA A 108 -6.99 -1.13 3.56
N LEU A 109 -7.97 -1.40 4.41
CA LEU A 109 -9.39 -1.30 4.05
C LEU A 109 -9.78 0.13 3.67
N GLN A 110 -9.37 1.12 4.47
CA GLN A 110 -9.64 2.53 4.18
C GLN A 110 -9.05 2.93 2.82
N GLN A 111 -7.79 2.60 2.56
CA GLN A 111 -7.12 2.91 1.31
C GLN A 111 -7.79 2.22 0.12
N PHE A 112 -8.26 0.98 0.29
CA PHE A 112 -9.05 0.28 -0.73
C PHE A 112 -10.39 0.98 -0.99
N THR A 113 -11.13 1.35 0.07
CA THR A 113 -12.40 2.09 -0.03
C THR A 113 -12.21 3.43 -0.74
N GLU A 114 -11.15 4.17 -0.41
CA GLU A 114 -10.79 5.41 -1.09
C GLU A 114 -10.49 5.16 -2.58
N ALA A 115 -9.76 4.09 -2.90
CA ALA A 115 -9.41 3.72 -4.28
C ALA A 115 -10.62 3.36 -5.15
N VAL A 116 -11.65 2.72 -4.57
CA VAL A 116 -12.92 2.38 -5.26
C VAL A 116 -13.94 3.52 -5.23
N SER A 117 -13.65 4.63 -4.54
CA SER A 117 -14.59 5.73 -4.40
C SER A 117 -14.83 6.44 -5.75
N PRO A 118 -16.06 6.91 -6.02
CA PRO A 118 -16.37 7.66 -7.24
C PRO A 118 -15.58 8.99 -7.32
N ALA A 119 -15.21 9.57 -6.18
CA ALA A 119 -14.35 10.75 -6.13
C ALA A 119 -12.94 10.47 -6.65
N ALA A 120 -12.36 9.30 -6.32
CA ALA A 120 -11.09 8.88 -6.89
C ALA A 120 -11.21 8.63 -8.41
N ALA A 121 -12.33 8.07 -8.86
CA ALA A 121 -12.61 7.87 -10.29
C ALA A 121 -12.65 9.19 -11.07
N ALA A 122 -13.30 10.21 -10.51
CA ALA A 122 -13.35 11.55 -11.10
C ALA A 122 -11.99 12.26 -11.11
N ALA A 123 -11.18 12.07 -10.07
CA ALA A 123 -9.83 12.64 -9.99
C ALA A 123 -8.87 12.07 -11.05
N ASP A 124 -8.97 10.76 -11.36
CA ASP A 124 -8.17 10.14 -12.43
C ASP A 124 -8.68 10.49 -13.83
N ALA A 125 -9.99 10.73 -13.99
CA ALA A 125 -10.53 11.23 -15.25
C ALA A 125 -10.09 12.68 -15.51
N ALA A 126 -10.01 13.52 -14.46
CA ALA A 126 -9.57 14.91 -14.55
C ALA A 126 -8.05 15.06 -14.75
N SER A 127 -7.24 14.09 -14.32
CA SER A 127 -5.78 14.13 -14.47
C SER A 127 -5.28 13.77 -15.88
N GLY A 128 -6.19 13.46 -16.82
CA GLY A 128 -5.84 13.12 -18.21
C GLY A 128 -5.14 11.77 -18.37
N ALA A 129 -4.92 11.02 -17.29
CA ALA A 129 -4.36 9.67 -17.31
C ALA A 129 -5.33 8.60 -17.86
N GLY A 130 -6.58 8.99 -18.12
CA GLY A 130 -7.66 8.12 -18.61
C GLY A 130 -7.70 7.85 -20.12
N ALA A 131 -6.68 8.24 -20.91
CA ALA A 131 -6.70 8.09 -22.37
C ALA A 131 -5.58 7.19 -22.92
N SER A 132 -5.30 6.06 -22.26
CA SER A 132 -4.62 4.93 -22.92
C SER A 132 -5.69 3.91 -23.34
N PRO A 133 -5.62 3.30 -24.54
CA PRO A 133 -6.67 2.42 -25.08
C PRO A 133 -6.77 1.05 -24.38
N GLY A 134 -6.18 0.90 -23.18
CA GLY A 134 -6.47 -0.16 -22.23
C GLY A 134 -6.63 0.49 -20.85
N GLY A 135 -7.81 0.33 -20.22
CA GLY A 135 -8.22 1.00 -18.98
C GLY A 135 -7.23 0.87 -17.82
N GLY A 136 -6.22 1.74 -17.78
CA GLY A 136 -5.20 1.75 -16.75
C GLY A 136 -5.72 2.40 -15.48
N ALA A 137 -6.17 1.60 -14.51
CA ALA A 137 -6.41 2.12 -13.16
C ALA A 137 -5.14 2.80 -12.62
N SER A 138 -5.33 3.93 -11.94
CA SER A 138 -4.25 4.68 -11.27
C SER A 138 -3.34 3.74 -10.48
N PRO A 139 -2.00 3.93 -10.56
CA PRO A 139 -1.04 3.01 -9.94
C PRO A 139 -1.24 2.89 -8.43
N LEU A 140 -1.80 3.92 -7.77
CA LEU A 140 -2.17 3.87 -6.35
C LEU A 140 -3.29 2.89 -6.07
N ARG A 141 -4.28 2.76 -6.96
CA ARG A 141 -5.37 1.79 -6.77
C ARG A 141 -4.86 0.35 -6.83
N GLY A 142 -3.95 0.07 -7.76
CA GLY A 142 -3.26 -1.21 -7.82
C GLY A 142 -2.50 -1.50 -6.52
N LYS A 143 -1.79 -0.51 -5.97
CA LYS A 143 -1.10 -0.64 -4.69
C LYS A 143 -2.02 -0.80 -3.49
N ALA A 144 -3.18 -0.14 -3.46
CA ALA A 144 -4.18 -0.33 -2.42
C ALA A 144 -4.77 -1.76 -2.46
N ALA A 145 -5.06 -2.29 -3.66
CA ALA A 145 -5.51 -3.66 -3.85
C ALA A 145 -4.44 -4.68 -3.42
N GLU A 146 -3.18 -4.46 -3.80
CA GLU A 146 -2.04 -5.29 -3.38
C GLU A 146 -1.88 -5.30 -1.86
N LEU A 147 -1.96 -4.13 -1.21
CA LEU A 147 -1.86 -4.01 0.23
C LEU A 147 -2.98 -4.79 0.95
N LEU A 148 -4.23 -4.65 0.49
CA LEU A 148 -5.35 -5.38 1.06
C LEU A 148 -5.16 -6.90 0.93
N ALA A 149 -4.73 -7.38 -0.25
CA ALA A 149 -4.44 -8.79 -0.48
C ALA A 149 -3.39 -9.33 0.50
N VAL A 150 -2.29 -8.59 0.70
CA VAL A 150 -1.21 -8.98 1.61
C VAL A 150 -1.70 -9.01 3.07
N VAL A 151 -2.46 -8.01 3.51
CA VAL A 151 -3.03 -7.99 4.87
C VAL A 151 -3.95 -9.18 5.11
N VAL A 152 -4.81 -9.51 4.16
CA VAL A 152 -5.79 -10.59 4.28
C VAL A 152 -5.09 -11.94 4.34
N ARG A 153 -4.04 -12.11 3.54
CA ARG A 153 -3.15 -13.27 3.61
C ARG A 153 -2.55 -13.45 5.00
N GLN A 154 -2.05 -12.37 5.61
CA GLN A 154 -1.45 -12.41 6.93
C GLN A 154 -2.45 -12.71 8.06
N GLN A 155 -3.72 -12.37 7.87
CA GLN A 155 -4.80 -12.70 8.82
C GLN A 155 -5.31 -14.14 8.69
N GLY A 156 -5.17 -14.74 7.50
CA GLY A 156 -5.50 -16.15 7.28
C GLY A 156 -6.89 -16.39 6.69
N ALA A 157 -7.27 -17.67 6.63
CA ALA A 157 -8.45 -18.12 5.90
C ALA A 157 -9.77 -17.54 6.41
N ALA A 158 -9.89 -17.27 7.71
CA ALA A 158 -11.09 -16.67 8.30
C ALA A 158 -11.35 -15.26 7.73
N ALA A 159 -10.32 -14.41 7.70
CA ALA A 159 -10.43 -13.06 7.15
C ALA A 159 -10.74 -13.08 5.64
N TYR A 160 -10.19 -14.05 4.91
CA TYR A 160 -10.52 -14.24 3.49
C TYR A 160 -11.98 -14.66 3.29
N GLY A 161 -12.49 -15.59 4.11
CA GLY A 161 -13.88 -16.03 4.07
C GLY A 161 -14.88 -14.89 4.33
N GLU A 162 -14.51 -13.93 5.18
CA GLU A 162 -15.33 -12.73 5.43
C GLU A 162 -15.20 -11.67 4.33
N LEU A 163 -14.01 -11.51 3.75
CA LEU A 163 -13.74 -10.47 2.75
C LEU A 163 -14.36 -10.79 1.39
N VAL A 164 -14.24 -12.03 0.91
CA VAL A 164 -14.66 -12.38 -0.45
C VAL A 164 -16.13 -12.05 -0.73
N PRO A 165 -17.09 -12.39 0.14
CA PRO A 165 -18.49 -11.99 -0.05
C PRO A 165 -18.68 -10.47 -0.14
N GLN A 166 -17.95 -9.70 0.68
CA GLN A 166 -18.01 -8.24 0.67
C GLN A 166 -17.47 -7.66 -0.64
N LEU A 167 -16.36 -8.20 -1.13
CA LEU A 167 -15.78 -7.82 -2.43
C LEU A 167 -16.73 -8.16 -3.57
N MET A 168 -17.36 -9.33 -3.56
CA MET A 168 -18.33 -9.73 -4.58
C MET A 168 -19.58 -8.86 -4.59
N ALA A 169 -20.10 -8.51 -3.41
CA ALA A 169 -21.20 -7.55 -3.30
C ALA A 169 -20.78 -6.16 -3.83
N GLY A 170 -19.57 -5.71 -3.51
CA GLY A 170 -19.02 -4.44 -3.99
C GLY A 170 -18.76 -4.41 -5.49
N ALA A 171 -18.33 -5.51 -6.09
CA ALA A 171 -18.06 -5.63 -7.52
C ALA A 171 -19.31 -5.35 -8.38
N ALA A 172 -20.50 -5.68 -7.87
CA ALA A 172 -21.77 -5.38 -8.54
C ALA A 172 -22.11 -3.87 -8.59
N ALA A 173 -21.40 -3.03 -7.82
CA ALA A 173 -21.67 -1.59 -7.78
C ALA A 173 -21.11 -0.82 -9.00
N GLY A 174 -20.20 -1.41 -9.77
CA GLY A 174 -19.68 -0.76 -10.98
C GLY A 174 -18.41 -1.40 -11.54
N PRO A 175 -18.01 -1.00 -12.77
CA PRO A 175 -16.87 -1.59 -13.47
C PRO A 175 -15.54 -1.35 -12.74
N LEU A 176 -15.37 -0.20 -12.08
CA LEU A 176 -14.17 0.09 -11.30
C LEU A 176 -14.06 -0.79 -10.06
N GLN A 177 -15.18 -0.99 -9.35
CA GLN A 177 -15.24 -1.87 -8.19
C GLN A 177 -14.98 -3.32 -8.59
N ALA A 178 -15.52 -3.76 -9.73
CA ALA A 178 -15.25 -5.07 -10.29
C ALA A 178 -13.77 -5.25 -10.65
N GLU A 179 -13.15 -4.27 -11.33
CA GLU A 179 -11.73 -4.32 -11.68
C GLU A 179 -10.84 -4.45 -10.44
N LEU A 180 -11.04 -3.61 -9.43
CA LEU A 180 -10.22 -3.64 -8.21
C LEU A 180 -10.46 -4.90 -7.38
N THR A 181 -11.69 -5.39 -7.34
CA THR A 181 -12.01 -6.68 -6.72
C THR A 181 -11.27 -7.82 -7.41
N CYS A 182 -11.31 -7.87 -8.75
CA CYS A 182 -10.57 -8.86 -9.53
C CYS A 182 -9.06 -8.76 -9.27
N ARG A 183 -8.50 -7.55 -9.14
CA ARG A 183 -7.08 -7.37 -8.79
C ARG A 183 -6.74 -7.90 -7.40
N VAL A 184 -7.56 -7.64 -6.38
CA VAL A 184 -7.34 -8.18 -5.04
C VAL A 184 -7.33 -9.71 -5.07
N LEU A 185 -8.34 -10.32 -5.71
CA LEU A 185 -8.43 -11.78 -5.84
C LEU A 185 -7.25 -12.35 -6.62
N HIS A 186 -6.82 -11.67 -7.68
CA HIS A 186 -5.64 -12.04 -8.45
C HIS A 186 -4.38 -12.06 -7.58
N TYR A 187 -4.10 -10.98 -6.85
CA TYR A 187 -2.93 -10.93 -5.95
C TYR A 187 -2.96 -12.00 -4.86
N ILE A 188 -4.13 -12.28 -4.28
CA ILE A 188 -4.27 -13.37 -3.30
C ILE A 188 -3.95 -14.71 -3.96
N SER A 189 -4.46 -14.97 -5.16
CA SER A 189 -4.22 -16.22 -5.88
C SER A 189 -2.75 -16.41 -6.29
N GLU A 190 -2.09 -15.35 -6.75
CA GLU A 190 -0.65 -15.37 -7.05
C GLU A 190 0.17 -15.67 -5.79
N ASP A 191 -0.16 -15.03 -4.68
CA ASP A 191 0.53 -15.23 -3.41
C ASP A 191 0.31 -16.63 -2.82
N LEU A 192 -0.84 -17.27 -3.06
CA LEU A 192 -1.09 -18.65 -2.63
C LEU A 192 -0.32 -19.65 -3.50
N THR A 193 -0.24 -19.42 -4.81
CA THR A 193 0.41 -20.33 -5.75
C THR A 193 1.94 -20.21 -5.78
N GLN A 194 2.48 -19.04 -5.42
CA GLN A 194 3.94 -18.81 -5.40
C GLN A 194 4.62 -19.24 -4.09
N PHE A 195 3.86 -19.53 -3.02
CA PHE A 195 4.41 -19.83 -1.69
C PHE A 195 3.81 -21.11 -1.09
N GLU A 196 3.98 -22.25 -1.76
CA GLU A 196 3.95 -23.57 -1.11
C GLU A 196 5.24 -23.80 -0.29
N VAL A 197 5.45 -23.03 0.78
CA VAL A 197 6.37 -23.42 1.86
C VAL A 197 5.71 -23.10 3.20
N SER A 198 5.32 -24.18 3.88
CA SER A 198 4.67 -24.29 5.17
C SER A 198 5.14 -23.30 6.26
N GLY A 199 4.19 -22.61 6.90
CA GLY A 199 4.34 -21.90 8.17
C GLY A 199 3.04 -21.18 8.58
N PRO A 200 2.61 -21.19 9.86
CA PRO A 200 1.21 -21.36 10.23
C PRO A 200 0.36 -20.08 10.13
N GLY A 201 -0.56 -20.10 9.19
CA GLY A 201 -2.01 -19.93 9.39
C GLY A 201 -2.65 -20.99 8.50
N GLU A 202 -3.55 -21.82 9.02
CA GLU A 202 -4.06 -23.03 8.35
C GLU A 202 -4.75 -22.74 7.01
N TRP A 203 -3.97 -22.65 5.92
CA TRP A 203 -4.48 -22.68 4.56
C TRP A 203 -4.47 -24.10 3.97
N GLY A 204 -3.77 -25.04 4.61
CA GLY A 204 -3.43 -26.35 4.04
C GLY A 204 -4.14 -27.58 4.59
N GLY A 205 -5.18 -27.46 5.44
CA GLY A 205 -5.82 -28.63 6.07
C GLY A 205 -7.34 -28.67 6.12
N GLY A 206 -8.01 -27.51 6.21
CA GLY A 206 -9.46 -27.48 6.49
C GLY A 206 -10.37 -27.41 5.26
N TRP A 207 -9.90 -26.91 4.12
CA TRP A 207 -10.79 -26.59 3.00
C TRP A 207 -11.24 -27.81 2.18
N MET A 208 -10.45 -28.89 2.15
CA MET A 208 -10.82 -30.11 1.42
C MET A 208 -11.60 -31.14 2.26
N CYS A 209 -11.60 -31.02 3.60
CA CYS A 209 -12.31 -31.98 4.48
C CYS A 209 -13.65 -31.47 5.02
N ALA A 210 -14.04 -30.23 4.76
CA ALA A 210 -15.31 -29.67 5.25
C ALA A 210 -16.52 -29.92 4.31
N GLN A 211 -16.39 -30.79 3.30
CA GLN A 211 -17.48 -31.18 2.39
C GLN A 211 -17.70 -32.71 2.31
N SER A 212 -17.44 -33.44 3.38
CA SER A 212 -17.82 -34.87 3.50
C SER A 212 -18.69 -35.12 4.72
#